data_AF-A0AAD5CN66-F1
#
_entry.id   AF-A0AAD5CN66-F1
#
_cell.length_a   1.000
_cell.length_b   1.000
_cell.length_c   1.000
_cell.angle_alpha   90.00
_cell.angle_beta   90.00
_cell.angle_gamma   90.00
#
_symmetry.space_group_name_H-M   'P 1'
#
loop_
_entity.id
_entity.type
_entity.pdbx_description
1 polymer ?
#
loop_
_entity_poly.entity_id
_entity_poly.type
_entity_poly.pdbx_seq_one_letter_code
_entity_poly.pdbx_strand_id
1 'polypeptide(L)'
;MDQIALMSIRFLPFTTYARELEDIKTTTKQEFIASLRRTSSGIFRGASIYRGVTRHHQQGRWQARIGPVAGNKDLYLGTFSGA
;
A
#
# COMPACT_ATOMS: atom_id res chain seq x y z
N MET A 1 -25.63 -5.73 20.79
CA MET A 1 -25.47 -6.70 19.68
C MET A 1 -24.74 -5.92 18.61
N ASP A 2 -23.42 -5.88 18.73
CA ASP A 2 -22.66 -4.79 18.12
C ASP A 2 -22.27 -5.16 16.69
N GLN A 3 -22.58 -4.23 15.78
CA GLN A 3 -22.31 -4.26 14.34
C GLN A 3 -20.82 -4.44 13.98
N ILE A 4 -19.96 -4.44 15.00
CA ILE A 4 -18.49 -4.50 14.92
C ILE A 4 -17.99 -5.92 14.58
N ALA A 5 -18.80 -6.97 14.80
CA ALA A 5 -18.43 -8.36 14.49
C ALA A 5 -18.59 -8.75 13.00
N LEU A 6 -19.20 -7.90 12.16
CA LEU A 6 -19.44 -8.18 10.73
C LEU A 6 -18.29 -7.76 9.81
N MET A 7 -17.12 -7.39 10.34
CA MET A 7 -15.86 -7.43 9.58
C MET A 7 -15.35 -8.88 9.47
N SER A 8 -16.30 -9.81 9.32
CA SER A 8 -16.10 -11.22 9.04
C SER A 8 -15.42 -11.33 7.69
N ILE A 9 -14.35 -12.12 7.63
CA ILE A 9 -13.62 -12.44 6.40
C ILE A 9 -14.65 -12.84 5.33
N ARG A 10 -14.89 -11.95 4.38
CA ARG A 10 -15.84 -12.16 3.28
C ARG A 10 -15.20 -13.19 2.36
N PHE A 11 -15.62 -14.44 2.48
CA PHE A 11 -15.27 -15.47 1.52
C PHE A 11 -15.97 -15.14 0.20
N LEU A 12 -15.23 -14.55 -0.73
CA LEU A 12 -15.75 -14.23 -2.06
C LEU A 12 -15.79 -15.51 -2.89
N PRO A 13 -16.84 -15.74 -3.69
CA PRO A 13 -16.92 -16.92 -4.55
C PRO A 13 -15.79 -16.91 -5.59
N PHE A 14 -15.35 -18.09 -6.02
CA PHE A 14 -14.24 -18.29 -6.96
C PHE A 14 -14.40 -17.49 -8.27
N THR A 15 -15.65 -17.36 -8.73
CA THR A 15 -16.02 -16.56 -9.91
C THR A 15 -15.61 -15.09 -9.81
N THR A 16 -15.49 -14.55 -8.59
CA THR A 16 -15.05 -13.18 -8.34
C THR A 16 -13.60 -12.96 -8.73
N TYR A 17 -12.79 -14.03 -8.75
CA TYR A 17 -11.36 -14.00 -9.05
C TYR A 17 -11.04 -14.40 -10.49
N ALA A 18 -12.05 -14.50 -11.36
CA ALA A 18 -11.88 -15.02 -12.73
C ALA A 18 -10.78 -14.29 -13.51
N ARG A 19 -10.68 -12.97 -13.32
CA ARG A 19 -9.67 -12.12 -13.94
C ARG A 19 -8.28 -12.36 -13.36
N GLU A 20 -8.17 -12.39 -12.04
CA GLU A 20 -6.92 -12.64 -11.32
C GLU A 20 -6.35 -14.03 -11.64
N LEU A 21 -7.22 -15.02 -11.87
CA LEU A 21 -6.83 -16.37 -12.27
C LEU A 21 -6.24 -16.42 -13.68
N GLU A 22 -6.74 -15.58 -14.59
CA GLU A 22 -6.20 -15.46 -15.94
C GLU A 22 -4.82 -14.80 -15.90
N ASP A 23 -4.67 -13.71 -15.14
CA ASP A 23 -3.39 -13.03 -14.91
C ASP A 23 -2.35 -13.96 -14.23
N ILE A 24 -2.76 -14.82 -13.31
CA ILE A 24 -1.88 -15.81 -12.66
C ILE A 24 -1.40 -16.88 -13.65
N LYS A 25 -2.22 -17.28 -14.63
CA LYS A 25 -1.85 -18.31 -15.62
C LYS A 25 -0.79 -17.80 -16.60
N THR A 26 -0.81 -16.51 -16.92
CA THR A 26 0.10 -15.90 -17.89
C THR A 26 1.41 -15.41 -17.26
N THR A 27 1.54 -15.48 -15.94
CA THR A 27 2.62 -14.83 -15.19
C THR A 27 3.42 -15.85 -14.38
N THR A 28 4.73 -15.66 -14.26
CA THR A 28 5.52 -16.54 -13.38
C THR A 28 5.22 -16.27 -11.89
N LYS A 29 5.48 -17.26 -11.03
CA LYS A 29 5.32 -17.11 -9.57
C LYS A 29 6.03 -15.87 -9.03
N GLN A 30 7.22 -15.57 -9.53
CA GLN A 30 8.04 -14.44 -9.05
C GLN A 30 7.44 -13.09 -9.46
N GLU A 31 6.97 -12.96 -10.70
CA GLU A 31 6.31 -11.76 -11.21
C GLU A 31 4.97 -11.51 -10.51
N PHE A 32 4.20 -12.57 -10.25
CA PHE A 32 2.94 -12.47 -9.51
C PHE A 32 3.17 -11.99 -8.07
N ILE A 33 4.17 -12.54 -7.37
CA ILE A 33 4.57 -12.08 -6.03
C ILE A 33 5.04 -10.62 -6.07
N ALA A 34 5.82 -10.23 -7.08
CA ALA A 34 6.29 -8.86 -7.24
C ALA A 34 5.12 -7.88 -7.49
N SER A 35 4.16 -8.27 -8.34
CA SER A 35 2.93 -7.51 -8.58
C SER A 35 2.14 -7.34 -7.29
N LEU A 36 1.89 -8.42 -6.55
CA LEU A 36 1.17 -8.38 -5.28
C LEU A 36 1.85 -7.46 -4.26
N ARG A 37 3.19 -7.48 -4.16
CA ARG A 37 3.93 -6.55 -3.29
C ARG A 37 3.79 -5.08 -3.73
N ARG A 38 3.70 -4.82 -5.03
CA ARG A 38 3.52 -3.45 -5.58
C ARG A 38 2.09 -2.94 -5.46
N THR A 39 1.09 -3.82 -5.49
CA THR A 39 -0.33 -3.44 -5.48
C THR A 39 -0.96 -3.54 -4.10
N SER A 40 -0.54 -4.51 -3.28
CA SER A 40 -1.08 -4.67 -1.94
C SER A 40 -0.81 -3.43 -1.08
N SER A 41 -1.83 -3.07 -0.31
CA SER A 41 -1.78 -2.05 0.74
C SER A 41 -1.24 -2.62 2.05
N GLY A 42 -0.97 -3.93 2.10
CA GLY A 42 -0.62 -4.66 3.31
C GLY A 42 0.81 -4.39 3.74
N ILE A 43 0.95 -3.92 4.99
CA ILE A 43 2.21 -3.65 5.72
C ILE A 43 2.82 -2.27 5.39
N PHE A 44 2.13 -1.21 5.84
CA PHE A 44 2.56 0.19 5.97
C PHE A 44 2.80 1.00 4.69
N ARG A 45 1.72 1.45 4.04
CA ARG A 45 1.79 2.67 3.20
C ARG A 45 1.57 3.97 3.99
N GLY A 46 1.19 3.88 5.27
CA GLY A 46 0.77 5.06 6.04
C GLY A 46 -0.46 5.71 5.41
N ALA A 47 -0.68 7.01 5.67
CA ALA A 47 -1.83 7.75 5.15
C ALA A 47 -1.73 8.11 3.64
N SER A 48 -0.73 7.61 2.91
CA SER A 48 -0.44 8.00 1.53
C SER A 48 -0.31 6.79 0.61
N ILE A 49 -0.70 6.95 -0.65
CA ILE A 49 -0.41 5.96 -1.72
C ILE A 49 1.05 5.95 -2.13
N TYR A 50 1.78 7.04 -1.85
CA TYR A 50 3.18 7.24 -2.21
C TYR A 50 4.12 6.77 -1.10
N ARG A 51 5.17 6.03 -1.49
CA ARG A 51 6.21 5.58 -0.57
C ARG A 51 6.92 6.79 0.06
N GLY A 52 7.14 6.73 1.38
CA GLY A 52 7.90 7.76 2.09
C GLY A 52 7.16 9.09 2.25
N VAL A 53 5.87 9.14 1.91
CA VAL A 53 5.02 10.31 2.09
C VAL A 53 4.12 10.13 3.31
N THR A 54 4.22 11.03 4.28
CA THR A 54 3.41 10.98 5.51
C THR A 54 2.67 12.28 5.75
N ARG A 55 1.48 12.20 6.37
CA ARG A 55 0.67 13.37 6.69
C ARG A 55 1.10 13.94 8.05
N HIS A 56 1.57 15.18 8.06
CA HIS A 56 1.90 15.88 9.30
C HIS A 56 0.61 16.37 9.97
N HIS A 57 0.17 15.66 11.01
CA HIS A 57 -1.16 15.84 11.61
C HIS A 57 -1.44 17.28 12.08
N GLN A 58 -0.43 18.00 12.59
CA GLN A 58 -0.64 19.35 13.13
C GLN A 58 -0.75 20.45 12.06
N GLN A 59 -0.13 20.26 10.89
CA GLN A 59 -0.08 21.29 9.84
C GLN A 59 -0.87 20.90 8.59
N GLY A 60 -1.42 19.69 8.54
CA GLY A 60 -2.13 19.16 7.38
C GLY A 60 -1.27 19.00 6.12
N ARG A 61 0.05 19.20 6.22
CA ARG A 61 1.01 19.13 5.11
C ARG A 61 1.55 17.72 4.92
N TRP A 62 1.94 17.42 3.69
CA TRP A 62 2.55 16.15 3.32
C TRP A 62 4.07 16.27 3.41
N GLN A 63 4.73 15.37 4.15
CA GLN A 63 6.19 15.29 4.22
C GLN A 63 6.67 14.16 3.31
N ALA A 64 7.69 14.42 2.48
CA ALA A 64 8.31 13.40 1.64
C ALA A 64 9.73 13.09 2.13
N ARG A 65 10.03 11.80 2.29
CA ARG A 65 11.34 11.27 2.71
C ARG A 65 11.68 10.05 1.88
N ILE A 66 12.96 9.87 1.56
CA ILE A 66 13.46 8.65 0.92
C ILE A 66 14.45 7.95 1.85
N GLY A 67 14.33 6.62 1.92
CA GLY A 67 15.19 5.76 2.72
C GLY A 67 16.67 5.85 2.35
N PRO A 68 17.56 5.19 3.10
CA PRO A 68 18.93 5.61 3.30
C PRO A 68 19.74 5.80 2.02
N VAL A 69 20.20 7.04 1.82
CA VAL A 69 20.99 7.46 0.65
C VAL A 69 22.47 7.59 0.99
N ALA A 70 22.81 7.72 2.29
CA ALA A 70 24.17 7.63 2.82
C ALA A 70 24.13 7.31 4.33
N GLY A 71 24.58 6.13 4.74
CA GLY A 71 24.80 5.79 6.16
C GLY A 71 23.54 5.76 7.03
N ASN A 72 22.53 4.98 6.64
CA ASN A 72 21.30 4.74 7.41
C ASN A 72 20.44 5.99 7.72
N LYS A 73 20.70 7.13 7.09
CA LYS A 73 19.90 8.35 7.24
C LYS A 73 18.93 8.55 6.07
N ASP A 74 17.67 8.80 6.39
CA ASP A 74 16.67 9.21 5.40
C ASP A 74 17.00 10.60 4.85
N LEU A 75 16.84 10.78 3.54
CA LEU A 75 16.92 12.08 2.89
C LEU A 75 15.53 12.73 2.88
N TYR A 76 15.45 13.93 3.43
CA TYR A 76 14.23 14.74 3.41
C TYR A 76 14.09 15.50 2.09
N LEU A 77 12.94 15.37 1.43
CA LEU A 77 12.68 15.93 0.11
C LEU A 77 11.80 17.18 0.15
N GLY A 78 11.14 17.46 1.27
CA GLY A 78 10.35 18.67 1.48
C GLY A 78 8.98 18.43 2.10
N THR A 79 8.23 19.54 2.23
CA THR A 79 6.82 19.56 2.65
C THR A 79 5.94 20.19 1.60
N PHE A 80 4.82 19.53 1.31
CA PHE A 80 3.86 19.94 0.28
C PHE A 80 2.51 20.26 0.92
N SER A 81 1.79 21.24 0.39
CA SER A 81 0.39 21.45 0.73
C SER A 81 -0.44 20.28 0.20
N GLY A 82 -1.52 19.91 0.90
CA GLY A 82 -2.54 19.04 0.31
C GLY A 82 -3.22 19.78 -0.85
N ALA A 83 -3.52 19.05 -1.92
CA ALA A 83 -4.47 19.50 -2.92
C ALA A 83 -5.89 19.37 -2.37
#